data_AF-A0A1H1FX10-F1
#
_entry.id   AF-A0A1H1FX10-F1
#
_cell.length_a   1.000
_cell.length_b   1.000
_cell.length_c   1.000
_cell.angle_alpha   90.00
_cell.angle_beta   90.00
_cell.angle_gamma   90.00
#
_symmetry.space_group_name_H-M   'P 1'
#
loop_
_entity.id
_entity.type
_entity.pdbx_description
1 polymer ?
#
loop_
_entity_poly.entity_id
_entity_poly.type
_entity_poly.pdbx_seq_one_letter_code
_entity_poly.pdbx_strand_id
1 'polypeptide(L)'
;MHVAASSFWYAICLLRGTVALIFMAHAAVRLVNGSVPRFADFLESRGFPHGTTWVLAISICEIVGGLLLASGVGVKWVCALLSCIVVTGIVLIHAQQGWFVGEHGTGGMEFSILLCAALLVIGCTDPTHWPHSRSVLAWSRGRTLVRGAKPPA
;
A
#
# COMPACT_ATOMS: atom_id res chain seq x y z
N MET A 1 1.73 15.92 -23.18
CA MET A 1 2.51 15.51 -21.98
C MET A 1 1.76 15.68 -20.65
N HIS A 2 0.87 16.68 -20.48
CA HIS A 2 0.10 16.84 -19.23
C HIS A 2 -0.91 15.71 -18.92
N VAL A 3 -1.58 15.16 -19.93
CA VAL A 3 -2.60 14.10 -19.76
C VAL A 3 -1.99 12.78 -19.26
N ALA A 4 -0.77 12.44 -19.69
CA ALA A 4 -0.09 11.20 -19.30
C ALA A 4 0.29 11.18 -17.81
N ALA A 5 0.74 12.33 -17.27
CA ALA A 5 1.10 12.47 -15.86
C ALA A 5 -0.12 12.38 -14.93
N SER A 6 -1.26 12.94 -15.34
CA SER A 6 -2.52 12.82 -14.58
C SER A 6 -3.05 11.40 -14.56
N SER A 7 -3.01 10.67 -15.69
CA SER A 7 -3.49 9.28 -15.74
C SER A 7 -2.65 8.35 -14.87
N PHE A 8 -1.33 8.54 -14.85
CA PHE A 8 -0.44 7.79 -13.95
C PHE A 8 -0.79 8.02 -12.48
N TRP A 9 -1.01 9.28 -12.07
CA TRP A 9 -1.38 9.60 -10.70
C TRP A 9 -2.70 8.94 -10.28
N TYR A 10 -3.73 9.00 -11.13
CA TYR A 10 -5.01 8.34 -10.85
C TYR A 10 -4.85 6.83 -10.71
N ALA A 11 -4.03 6.18 -11.56
CA ALA A 11 -3.77 4.75 -11.47
C ALA A 11 -3.10 4.36 -10.14
N ILE A 12 -2.09 5.11 -9.70
CA ILE A 12 -1.42 4.86 -8.41
C ILE A 12 -2.35 5.15 -7.23
N CYS A 13 -3.14 6.22 -7.28
CA CYS A 13 -4.14 6.51 -6.24
C CYS A 13 -5.21 5.41 -6.13
N LEU A 14 -5.69 4.89 -7.26
CA LEU A 14 -6.63 3.79 -7.30
C LEU A 14 -6.01 2.52 -6.68
N LEU A 15 -4.81 2.13 -7.12
CA LEU A 15 -4.11 0.97 -6.57
C LEU A 15 -3.88 1.11 -5.06
N ARG A 16 -3.39 2.28 -4.62
CA ARG A 16 -3.13 2.58 -3.20
C ARG A 16 -4.40 2.51 -2.36
N GLY A 17 -5.49 3.12 -2.83
CA GLY A 17 -6.78 3.08 -2.15
C GLY A 17 -7.31 1.65 -2.03
N THR A 18 -7.26 0.87 -3.11
CA THR A 18 -7.70 -0.53 -3.12
C THR A 18 -6.88 -1.40 -2.17
N VAL A 19 -5.55 -1.30 -2.20
CA VAL A 19 -4.67 -2.05 -1.28
C VAL A 19 -4.94 -1.65 0.17
N ALA A 20 -5.08 -0.36 0.47
CA ALA A 20 -5.43 0.11 1.81
C ALA A 20 -6.76 -0.49 2.30
N LEU A 21 -7.79 -0.48 1.45
CA LEU A 21 -9.10 -1.07 1.76
C LEU A 21 -9.00 -2.58 2.04
N ILE A 22 -8.20 -3.32 1.29
CA ILE A 22 -8.00 -4.76 1.48
C ILE A 22 -7.42 -5.07 2.88
N PHE A 23 -6.35 -4.37 3.28
CA PHE A 23 -5.75 -4.57 4.61
C PHE A 23 -6.73 -4.21 5.74
N MET A 24 -7.42 -3.07 5.62
CA MET A 24 -8.42 -2.66 6.61
C MET A 24 -9.58 -3.66 6.71
N ALA A 25 -10.08 -4.16 5.57
CA ALA A 25 -11.14 -5.15 5.55
C ALA A 25 -10.71 -6.47 6.21
N HIS A 26 -9.48 -6.91 5.96
CA HIS A 26 -8.94 -8.13 6.56
C HIS A 26 -8.91 -8.04 8.10
N ALA A 27 -8.38 -6.93 8.63
CA ALA A 27 -8.37 -6.69 10.07
C ALA A 27 -9.77 -6.50 10.66
N ALA A 28 -10.64 -5.75 9.97
CA ALA A 28 -12.00 -5.48 10.42
C ALA A 28 -12.82 -6.77 10.54
N VAL A 29 -12.79 -7.62 9.51
CA VAL A 29 -13.48 -8.92 9.52
C VAL A 29 -12.91 -9.80 10.63
N ARG A 30 -11.59 -9.77 10.88
CA ARG A 30 -10.97 -10.53 11.97
C ARG A 30 -11.59 -10.19 13.33
N LEU A 31 -11.79 -8.90 13.59
CA LEU A 31 -12.34 -8.37 14.83
C LEU A 31 -13.86 -8.59 14.93
N VAL A 32 -14.61 -8.24 13.89
CA VAL A 32 -16.08 -8.32 13.87
C VAL A 32 -16.55 -9.77 13.97
N ASN A 33 -15.88 -10.70 13.29
CA ASN A 33 -16.25 -12.12 13.34
C ASN A 33 -15.68 -12.84 14.57
N GLY A 34 -15.04 -12.13 15.51
CA GLY A 34 -14.51 -12.74 16.75
C GLY A 34 -13.43 -13.79 16.50
N SER A 35 -12.70 -13.72 15.38
CA SER A 35 -11.73 -14.74 14.98
C SER A 35 -10.34 -14.61 15.63
N VAL A 36 -10.18 -13.61 16.51
CA VAL A 36 -8.92 -13.32 17.23
C VAL A 36 -8.40 -14.54 18.02
N PRO A 37 -9.20 -15.23 18.85
CA PRO A 37 -8.70 -16.37 19.63
C PRO A 37 -8.15 -17.49 18.75
N ARG A 38 -8.88 -17.84 17.68
CA ARG A 38 -8.44 -18.89 16.73
C ARG A 38 -7.09 -18.56 16.08
N PHE A 39 -6.87 -17.30 15.71
CA PHE A 39 -5.59 -16.90 15.11
C PHE A 39 -4.48 -16.79 16.16
N ALA A 40 -4.82 -16.41 17.39
CA ALA A 40 -3.87 -16.40 18.52
C ALA A 40 -3.36 -17.82 18.81
N ASP A 41 -4.26 -18.80 18.93
CA ASP A 41 -3.91 -20.21 19.15
C ASP A 41 -3.01 -20.74 18.03
N PHE A 42 -3.31 -20.36 16.78
CA PHE A 42 -2.45 -20.69 15.63
C PHE A 42 -1.05 -20.11 15.80
N LEU A 43 -0.90 -18.84 16.14
CA LEU A 43 0.42 -18.23 16.32
C LEU A 43 1.19 -18.86 17.48
N GLU A 44 0.53 -19.17 18.59
CA GLU A 44 1.14 -19.88 19.73
C GLU A 44 1.60 -21.29 19.33
N SER A 45 0.84 -22.00 18.50
CA SER A 45 1.25 -23.30 17.94
C SER A 45 2.49 -23.21 17.03
N ARG A 46 2.79 -22.00 16.51
CA ARG A 46 3.99 -21.71 15.71
C ARG A 46 5.14 -21.13 16.53
N GLY A 47 5.00 -21.06 17.86
CA GLY A 47 6.05 -20.61 18.78
C GLY A 47 6.04 -19.10 19.09
N PHE A 48 5.00 -18.37 18.72
CA PHE A 48 4.84 -16.97 19.11
C PHE A 48 4.14 -16.88 20.47
N PRO A 49 4.82 -16.46 21.56
CA PRO A 49 4.18 -16.31 22.86
C PRO A 49 3.17 -15.15 22.83
N HIS A 50 2.13 -15.24 23.64
CA HIS A 50 1.07 -14.24 23.75
C HIS A 50 0.37 -13.96 22.40
N GLY A 51 -0.21 -15.00 21.78
CA GLY A 51 -0.78 -14.95 20.44
C GLY A 51 -1.81 -13.83 20.27
N THR A 52 -2.65 -13.57 21.29
CA THR A 52 -3.65 -12.50 21.24
C THR A 52 -2.99 -11.12 21.06
N THR A 53 -1.87 -10.86 21.74
CA THR A 53 -1.12 -9.61 21.60
C THR A 53 -0.61 -9.43 20.18
N TRP A 54 -0.07 -10.49 19.57
CA TRP A 54 0.38 -10.46 18.18
C TRP A 54 -0.77 -10.21 17.21
N VAL A 55 -1.89 -10.91 17.35
CA VAL A 55 -3.05 -10.73 16.47
C VAL A 55 -3.59 -9.31 16.55
N LEU A 56 -3.70 -8.74 17.76
CA LEU A 56 -4.14 -7.35 17.95
C LEU A 56 -3.13 -6.35 17.37
N ALA A 57 -1.83 -6.57 17.56
CA ALA A 57 -0.79 -5.74 16.97
C ALA A 57 -0.85 -5.75 15.43
N ILE A 58 -1.00 -6.93 14.82
CA ILE A 58 -1.18 -7.08 13.37
C ILE A 58 -2.44 -6.33 12.92
N SER A 59 -3.58 -6.54 13.59
CA SER A 59 -4.83 -5.84 13.27
C SER A 59 -4.69 -4.30 13.34
N ILE A 60 -3.99 -3.78 14.36
CA ILE A 60 -3.74 -2.34 14.48
C ILE A 60 -2.86 -1.85 13.33
N CYS A 61 -1.78 -2.57 13.01
CA CYS A 61 -0.91 -2.24 11.88
C CYS A 61 -1.66 -2.23 10.54
N GLU A 62 -2.57 -3.17 10.31
CA GLU A 62 -3.38 -3.24 9.09
C GLU A 62 -4.38 -2.08 9.01
N ILE A 63 -5.05 -1.72 10.11
CA ILE A 63 -6.02 -0.61 10.14
C ILE A 63 -5.30 0.74 10.01
N VAL A 64 -4.35 1.02 10.90
CA VAL A 64 -3.62 2.29 10.92
C VAL A 64 -2.76 2.43 9.67
N GLY A 65 -2.08 1.36 9.25
CA GLY A 65 -1.31 1.32 8.01
C GLY A 65 -2.20 1.58 6.80
N GLY A 66 -3.39 0.95 6.72
CA GLY A 66 -4.35 1.22 5.66
C GLY A 66 -4.79 2.70 5.61
N LEU A 67 -5.10 3.31 6.76
CA LEU A 67 -5.48 4.73 6.84
C LEU A 67 -4.34 5.67 6.41
N LEU A 68 -3.11 5.40 6.86
CA LEU A 68 -1.92 6.17 6.48
C LEU A 68 -1.61 6.02 4.98
N LEU A 69 -1.71 4.79 4.47
CA LEU A 69 -1.49 4.49 3.06
C LEU A 69 -2.52 5.20 2.17
N ALA A 70 -3.80 5.15 2.53
CA ALA A 70 -4.87 5.87 1.82
C ALA A 70 -4.62 7.38 1.80
N SER A 71 -4.24 7.94 2.96
CA SER A 71 -3.93 9.37 3.14
C SER A 71 -2.62 9.81 2.48
N GLY A 72 -1.79 8.87 2.01
CA GLY A 72 -0.49 9.17 1.40
C GLY A 72 0.58 9.61 2.41
N VAL A 73 0.43 9.25 3.69
CA VAL A 73 1.37 9.63 4.76
C VAL A 73 2.36 8.49 5.00
N GLY A 74 3.66 8.77 4.87
CA GLY A 74 4.72 7.79 5.14
C GLY A 74 4.66 6.54 4.25
N VAL A 75 4.20 6.69 3.00
CA VAL A 75 3.83 5.58 2.10
C VAL A 75 4.92 4.51 2.02
N LYS A 76 6.19 4.89 1.79
CA LYS A 76 7.30 3.95 1.73
C LYS A 76 7.43 3.08 2.98
N TRP A 77 7.32 3.68 4.17
CA TRP A 77 7.47 2.98 5.45
C TRP A 77 6.27 2.09 5.75
N VAL A 78 5.06 2.58 5.44
CA VAL A 78 3.83 1.81 5.59
C VAL A 78 3.83 0.60 4.65
N CYS A 79 4.26 0.77 3.40
CA CYS A 79 4.41 -0.33 2.45
C CYS A 79 5.42 -1.37 2.91
N ALA A 80 6.54 -0.96 3.52
CA ALA A 80 7.52 -1.88 4.09
C ALA A 80 6.90 -2.69 5.25
N LEU A 81 6.22 -2.02 6.18
CA LEU A 81 5.54 -2.66 7.30
C LEU A 81 4.49 -3.68 6.84
N LEU A 82 3.58 -3.29 5.94
CA LEU A 82 2.53 -4.17 5.43
C LEU A 82 3.11 -5.32 4.59
N SER A 83 4.20 -5.09 3.85
CA SER A 83 4.92 -6.15 3.13
C SER A 83 5.48 -7.19 4.08
N CYS A 84 6.07 -6.78 5.22
CA CYS A 84 6.54 -7.72 6.23
C CYS A 84 5.40 -8.61 6.75
N ILE A 85 4.23 -8.02 7.04
CA ILE A 85 3.05 -8.78 7.49
C ILE A 85 2.62 -9.81 6.44
N VAL A 86 2.49 -9.42 5.17
CA VAL A 86 2.07 -10.33 4.09
C VAL A 86 3.10 -11.43 3.87
N VAL A 87 4.39 -11.11 3.82
CA VAL A 87 5.47 -12.11 3.65
C VAL A 87 5.46 -13.11 4.80
N THR A 88 5.32 -12.65 6.04
CA THR A 88 5.18 -13.55 7.20
C THR A 88 3.93 -14.43 7.07
N GLY A 89 2.79 -13.88 6.62
CA GLY A 89 1.58 -14.65 6.34
C GLY A 89 1.78 -15.71 5.26
N ILE A 90 2.55 -15.40 4.20
CA ILE A 90 2.92 -16.39 3.17
C ILE A 90 3.70 -17.54 3.80
N VAL A 91 4.76 -17.24 4.55
CA VAL A 91 5.66 -18.26 5.11
C VAL A 91 4.93 -19.15 6.13
N LEU A 92 4.12 -18.56 7.01
CA LEU A 92 3.47 -19.30 8.09
C LEU A 92 2.20 -20.05 7.66
N ILE A 93 1.48 -19.53 6.66
CA ILE A 93 0.13 -19.98 6.32
C ILE A 93 0.05 -20.38 4.85
N HIS A 94 0.15 -19.40 3.95
CA HIS A 94 -0.32 -19.56 2.58
C HIS A 94 0.57 -20.48 1.72
N ALA A 95 1.88 -20.50 1.95
CA ALA A 95 2.79 -21.37 1.20
C ALA A 95 2.47 -22.86 1.42
N GLN A 96 2.01 -23.24 2.62
CA GLN A 96 1.60 -24.61 2.92
C GLN A 96 0.25 -24.97 2.30
N GLN A 97 -0.57 -23.96 1.99
CA GLN A 97 -1.89 -24.11 1.34
C GLN A 97 -1.79 -24.14 -0.19
N GLY A 98 -0.59 -24.01 -0.75
CA GLY A 98 -0.33 -24.05 -2.19
C GLY A 98 -0.49 -22.69 -2.86
N TRP A 99 -0.76 -22.69 -4.17
CA TRP A 99 -0.81 -21.47 -4.97
C TRP A 99 -2.18 -20.76 -4.94
N PHE A 100 -3.26 -21.51 -5.14
CA PHE A 100 -4.59 -20.95 -5.48
C PHE A 100 -5.44 -20.57 -4.26
N VAL A 101 -6.23 -19.50 -4.39
CA VAL A 101 -7.19 -19.02 -3.37
C VAL A 101 -8.65 -19.42 -3.69
N GLY A 102 -8.95 -19.82 -4.94
CA GLY A 102 -10.30 -20.14 -5.42
C GLY A 102 -10.59 -21.61 -5.79
N GLU A 103 -11.13 -21.85 -7.00
CA GLU A 103 -11.62 -23.18 -7.44
C GLU A 103 -10.56 -24.29 -7.33
N HIS A 104 -9.30 -23.94 -7.54
CA HIS A 104 -8.18 -24.88 -7.59
C HIS A 104 -7.39 -24.97 -6.25
N GLY A 105 -7.90 -24.37 -5.17
CA GLY A 105 -7.27 -24.39 -3.84
C GLY A 105 -7.81 -23.28 -2.94
N THR A 106 -7.79 -23.47 -1.62
CA THR A 106 -8.26 -22.44 -0.67
C THR A 106 -7.12 -21.94 0.19
N GLY A 107 -7.02 -20.62 0.31
CA GLY A 107 -6.00 -19.97 1.14
C GLY A 107 -4.58 -19.99 0.57
N GLY A 108 -4.36 -20.32 -0.71
CA GLY A 108 -3.04 -20.26 -1.32
C GLY A 108 -2.42 -18.85 -1.37
N MET A 109 -1.19 -18.77 -1.90
CA MET A 109 -0.38 -17.54 -1.83
C MET A 109 -0.50 -16.57 -3.00
N GLU A 110 -1.25 -16.87 -4.07
CA GLU A 110 -1.29 -16.02 -5.29
C GLU A 110 -1.72 -14.57 -5.00
N PHE A 111 -2.75 -14.39 -4.17
CA PHE A 111 -3.23 -13.06 -3.80
C PHE A 111 -2.22 -12.31 -2.92
N SER A 112 -1.54 -13.02 -2.02
CA SER A 112 -0.49 -12.46 -1.16
C SER A 112 0.72 -12.00 -1.98
N ILE A 113 1.11 -12.74 -3.01
CA ILE A 113 2.17 -12.34 -3.94
C ILE A 113 1.75 -11.10 -4.74
N LEU A 114 0.51 -11.04 -5.20
CA LEU A 114 -0.04 -9.84 -5.85
C LEU A 114 0.00 -8.62 -4.91
N LEU A 115 -0.37 -8.79 -3.63
CA LEU A 115 -0.29 -7.72 -2.64
C LEU A 115 1.16 -7.25 -2.42
N CYS A 116 2.12 -8.16 -2.33
CA CYS A 116 3.54 -7.80 -2.25
C CYS A 116 3.99 -6.98 -3.46
N ALA A 117 3.62 -7.38 -4.67
CA ALA A 117 3.94 -6.64 -5.88
C ALA A 117 3.28 -5.25 -5.89
N ALA A 118 2.01 -5.15 -5.49
CA ALA A 118 1.28 -3.89 -5.41
C ALA A 118 1.91 -2.93 -4.38
N LEU A 119 2.25 -3.43 -3.18
CA LEU A 119 2.93 -2.65 -2.15
C LEU A 119 4.31 -2.17 -2.61
N LEU A 120 5.05 -2.99 -3.36
CA LEU A 120 6.34 -2.60 -3.93
C LEU A 120 6.16 -1.47 -4.95
N VAL A 121 5.18 -1.58 -5.86
CA VAL A 121 4.85 -0.52 -6.83
C VAL A 121 4.47 0.77 -6.10
N ILE A 122 3.58 0.71 -5.11
CA ILE A 122 3.15 1.88 -4.33
C ILE A 122 4.34 2.50 -3.59
N GLY A 123 5.16 1.69 -2.91
CA GLY A 123 6.32 2.16 -2.15
C GLY A 123 7.39 2.81 -3.04
N CYS A 124 7.64 2.26 -4.24
CA CYS A 124 8.57 2.84 -5.21
C CYS A 124 8.04 4.12 -5.88
N THR A 125 6.72 4.31 -5.88
CA THR A 125 6.05 5.49 -6.45
C THR A 125 5.63 6.51 -5.39
N ASP A 126 6.16 6.41 -4.16
CA ASP A 126 5.83 7.32 -3.07
C ASP A 126 6.05 8.80 -3.48
N PRO A 127 4.98 9.63 -3.41
CA PRO A 127 5.01 11.02 -3.84
C PRO A 127 5.97 11.91 -3.03
N THR A 128 6.40 11.48 -1.84
CA THR A 128 7.33 12.25 -1.01
C THR A 128 8.75 12.29 -1.57
N HIS A 129 9.15 11.30 -2.39
CA HIS A 129 10.46 11.26 -3.06
C HIS A 129 10.40 11.59 -4.55
N TRP A 130 9.22 11.76 -5.13
CA TRP A 130 9.11 12.19 -6.53
C TRP A 130 9.53 13.67 -6.64
N PRO A 131 10.61 14.00 -7.39
CA PRO A 131 11.04 15.38 -7.53
C PRO A 131 9.99 16.15 -8.34
N HIS A 132 9.21 16.95 -7.62
CA HIS A 132 8.47 18.11 -8.07
C HIS A 132 8.40 18.38 -9.58
N SER A 133 7.20 18.18 -10.10
CA SER A 133 6.53 19.12 -10.99
C SER A 133 6.31 20.52 -10.34
N ARG A 134 7.37 21.14 -9.78
CA ARG A 134 7.39 22.58 -9.42
C ARG A 134 7.77 23.47 -10.59
N SER A 135 8.17 22.91 -11.73
CA SER A 135 8.60 23.69 -12.89
C SER A 135 7.46 24.18 -13.79
N VAL A 136 6.28 23.57 -13.76
CA VAL A 136 5.17 23.94 -14.66
C VAL A 136 4.46 25.22 -14.22
N LEU A 137 4.31 25.45 -12.90
CA LEU A 137 3.73 26.69 -12.37
C LEU A 137 4.71 27.88 -12.36
N ALA A 138 6.02 27.62 -12.44
CA ALA A 138 7.04 28.65 -12.59
C ALA A 138 7.17 29.15 -14.04
N TRP A 139 6.98 28.27 -15.03
CA TRP A 139 7.08 28.61 -16.45
C TRP A 139 5.90 29.46 -16.98
N SER A 140 4.72 29.37 -16.34
CA SER A 140 3.56 30.18 -16.73
C SER A 140 3.61 31.64 -16.24
N ARG A 141 4.46 31.96 -15.25
CA ARG A 141 4.60 33.32 -14.70
C ARG A 141 5.78 34.11 -15.25
N GLY A 142 6.69 33.48 -16.02
CA GLY A 142 7.93 34.10 -16.49
C GLY A 142 7.91 34.67 -17.92
N ARG A 143 6.80 34.59 -18.66
CA ARG A 143 6.77 34.94 -20.10
C ARG A 143 6.01 36.21 -20.49
N THR A 144 5.63 37.05 -19.52
CA THR A 144 4.90 38.31 -19.79
C THR A 144 5.76 39.58 -19.77
N LEU A 145 7.10 39.51 -19.61
CA LEU A 145 7.93 40.72 -19.48
C LEU A 145 9.00 40.95 -20.57
N VAL A 146 8.95 40.27 -21.72
CA VAL A 146 9.86 40.58 -22.84
C VAL A 146 9.11 40.70 -24.17
N ARG A 147 8.29 41.75 -24.30
CA ARG A 147 7.87 42.31 -25.59
C ARG A 147 7.79 43.83 -25.46
N GLY A 148 8.93 44.50 -25.56
CA GLY A 148 8.99 45.96 -25.42
C GLY A 148 10.27 46.65 -25.89
N ALA A 149 11.17 45.97 -26.60
CA ALA A 149 12.35 46.63 -27.16
C ALA A 149 12.14 46.89 -28.67
N LYS A 150 11.95 48.17 -29.01
CA LYS A 150 11.94 48.71 -30.37
C LYS A 150 13.39 48.78 -30.89
N PRO A 151 13.72 48.31 -32.10
CA PRO A 151 15.09 48.42 -32.62
C PRO A 151 15.44 49.88 -32.97
N PRO A 152 16.71 50.31 -32.79
CA PRO A 152 17.18 51.62 -33.25
C PRO A 152 17.28 51.68 -34.78
N ALA A 153 17.17 52.92 -35.29
CA ALA A 153 17.04 53.31 -36.69
C ALA A 153 18.23 52.93 -37.58
#